data_AF-A0A7I8KHV2-F1
#
_entry.id   AF-A0A7I8KHV2-F1
#
_cell.length_a   1.000
_cell.length_b   1.000
_cell.length_c   1.000
_cell.angle_alpha   90.00
_cell.angle_beta   90.00
_cell.angle_gamma   90.00
#
_symmetry.space_group_name_H-M   'P 1'
#
loop_
_entity.id
_entity.type
_entity.pdbx_description
1 polymer ?
#
loop_
_entity_poly.entity_id
_entity_poly.type
_entity_poly.pdbx_seq_one_letter_code
_entity_poly.pdbx_strand_id
1 'polypeptide(L)' 'MNFANRALRIFTSNTLSNYYRGEKPPARAPYKVSPSHLEELRKQLEELLAIGHICPSHAPFGDPVLF' A
#
# COMPACT_ATOMS: atom_id res chain seq x y z
N MET A 1 2.50 36.00 1.85
CA MET A 1 2.52 35.25 0.58
C MET A 1 3.85 34.53 0.44
N ASN A 2 3.95 33.23 0.18
CA ASN A 2 3.00 32.16 0.41
C ASN A 2 3.64 30.79 0.09
N PHE A 3 3.20 29.81 0.87
CA PHE A 3 3.08 28.36 0.59
C PHE A 3 4.25 27.37 0.72
N ALA A 4 5.51 27.75 0.92
CA ALA A 4 6.58 26.74 0.99
C ALA A 4 6.79 26.06 2.37
N ASN A 5 6.30 26.63 3.48
CA ASN A 5 6.78 26.27 4.82
C ASN A 5 5.70 25.90 5.85
N ARG A 6 4.67 25.15 5.46
CA ARG A 6 3.63 24.69 6.42
C ARG A 6 3.22 23.22 6.35
N ALA A 7 3.69 22.46 5.35
CA ALA A 7 3.29 21.04 5.18
C ALA A 7 4.30 20.01 5.73
N LEU A 8 5.55 20.41 6.02
CA LEU A 8 6.64 19.46 6.36
C LEU A 8 6.91 19.29 7.87
N ARG A 9 6.15 19.97 8.75
CA ARG A 9 6.35 19.90 10.22
C ARG A 9 5.62 18.76 10.93
N ILE A 10 4.75 18.02 10.25
CA ILE A 10 4.03 16.89 10.84
C ILE A 10 4.62 15.51 10.47
N PHE A 11 5.56 15.45 9.52
CA PHE A 11 6.10 14.18 9.01
C PHE A 11 7.63 14.01 9.13
N THR A 12 8.37 15.02 9.60
CA THR A 12 9.83 14.95 9.67
C THR A 12 10.33 14.80 11.11
N SER A 13 10.55 13.54 11.53
CA SER A 13 11.71 13.16 12.38
C SER A 13 11.75 11.68 12.81
N ASN A 14 10.66 10.90 12.73
CA ASN A 14 10.68 9.51 13.24
C ASN A 14 10.37 8.39 12.24
N THR A 15 9.66 8.66 11.14
CA THR A 15 9.13 7.57 10.29
C THR A 15 9.96 7.27 9.04
N LEU A 16 10.78 8.22 8.58
CA LEU A 16 11.62 8.02 7.39
C LEU A 16 12.97 7.36 7.72
N SER A 17 13.37 7.22 8.99
CA SER A 17 14.68 6.65 9.37
C SER A 17 14.81 5.15 9.11
N ASN A 18 13.70 4.42 9.01
CA ASN A 18 13.72 2.96 8.91
C ASN A 18 13.66 2.46 7.46
N TYR A 19 13.19 3.27 6.51
CA TYR A 19 13.15 2.89 5.09
C TYR A 19 14.53 2.95 4.40
N TYR A 20 15.47 3.77 4.88
CA TYR A 20 16.82 3.88 4.31
C TYR A 20 17.84 2.90 4.91
N ARG A 21 17.46 2.11 5.93
CA ARG A 21 18.36 1.21 6.69
C ARG A 21 18.27 -0.25 6.22
N GLY A 22 17.84 -0.53 4.98
CA GLY A 22 17.82 -1.90 4.45
C GLY A 22 17.01 -2.91 5.29
N GLU A 23 16.10 -2.43 6.15
CA GLU A 23 15.21 -3.29 6.92
C GLU A 23 14.20 -3.92 5.95
N LYS A 24 14.02 -5.23 6.07
CA LYS A 24 13.03 -5.94 5.26
C LYS A 24 11.67 -5.29 5.52
N PRO A 25 10.95 -4.92 4.47
CA PRO A 25 9.62 -4.38 4.65
C PRO A 25 8.70 -5.36 5.38
N PRO A 26 7.73 -4.83 6.13
CA PRO A 26 6.72 -5.69 6.74
C PRO A 26 5.92 -6.37 5.62
N ALA A 27 6.09 -7.69 5.48
CA ALA A 27 5.19 -8.54 4.72
C ALA A 27 4.15 -9.09 5.69
N ARG A 28 2.95 -8.52 5.67
CA ARG A 28 1.86 -8.94 6.56
C ARG A 28 1.07 -10.08 5.92
N ALA A 29 0.66 -11.04 6.74
CA ALA A 29 -0.20 -12.13 6.26
C ALA A 29 -1.55 -11.55 5.78
N PRO A 30 -2.13 -12.06 4.68
CA PRO A 30 -3.47 -11.68 4.24
C PRO A 30 -4.52 -11.96 5.33
N TYR A 31 -5.54 -11.09 5.42
CA TYR A 31 -6.70 -11.39 6.28
C TYR A 31 -7.44 -12.62 5.79
N LYS A 32 -8.01 -13.39 6.73
CA LYS A 32 -8.92 -14.47 6.40
C LYS A 32 -10.24 -13.87 5.93
N VAL A 33 -10.47 -13.94 4.63
CA VAL A 33 -11.71 -13.48 3.98
C VAL A 33 -12.55 -14.68 3.56
N SER A 34 -13.87 -14.52 3.56
CA SER A 34 -14.78 -15.56 3.05
C SER A 34 -14.63 -15.71 1.53
N PRO A 35 -14.95 -16.88 0.94
CA PRO A 35 -14.87 -17.09 -0.50
C PRO A 35 -15.65 -16.05 -1.31
N SER A 36 -16.81 -15.59 -0.81
CA SER A 36 -17.62 -14.56 -1.47
C SER A 36 -16.92 -13.20 -1.56
N HIS A 37 -16.18 -12.79 -0.53
CA HIS A 37 -15.44 -11.52 -0.55
C HIS A 37 -14.19 -11.61 -1.45
N LEU A 38 -13.61 -12.80 -1.62
CA LEU A 38 -12.51 -13.02 -2.57
C LEU A 38 -12.96 -12.87 -4.03
N GLU A 39 -14.16 -13.30 -4.37
CA GLU A 39 -14.71 -13.13 -5.71
C GLU A 39 -14.92 -11.65 -6.05
N GLU A 40 -15.46 -10.88 -5.10
CA GLU A 40 -15.63 -9.44 -5.26
C GLU A 40 -14.28 -8.71 -5.37
N LEU A 41 -13.29 -9.08 -4.54
CA LEU A 41 -11.93 -8.55 -4.64
C LEU A 41 -11.33 -8.79 -6.01
N ARG A 42 -11.49 -10.01 -6.51
CA ARG A 42 -10.93 -10.39 -7.80
C ARG A 42 -11.55 -9.56 -8.92
N LYS A 43 -12.87 -9.36 -8.90
CA LYS A 43 -13.57 -8.53 -9.88
C LYS A 43 -13.06 -7.09 -9.86
N GLN A 44 -12.91 -6.49 -8.68
CA GLN A 44 -12.38 -5.14 -8.54
C GLN A 44 -10.94 -5.02 -9.04
N LEU A 45 -10.08 -6.02 -8.77
CA LEU A 45 -8.72 -6.05 -9.29
C LEU A 45 -8.68 -6.17 -10.82
N GLU A 46 -9.55 -6.98 -11.42
CA GLU A 46 -9.64 -7.13 -12.87
C GLU A 46 -10.07 -5.81 -13.54
N GLU A 47 -11.02 -5.07 -12.94
CA GLU A 47 -11.41 -3.73 -13.41
C GLU A 47 -10.24 -2.73 -13.31
N LEU A 48 -9.52 -2.70 -12.19
CA LEU A 48 -8.37 -1.82 -12.00
C LEU A 48 -7.20 -2.15 -12.94
N LEU A 49 -6.99 -3.44 -13.24
CA LEU A 49 -6.02 -3.91 -14.23
C LEU A 49 -6.42 -3.48 -15.65
N ALA A 50 -7.71 -3.58 -16.00
CA ALA A 50 -8.22 -3.17 -17.30
C ALA A 50 -8.08 -1.66 -17.54
N ILE A 51 -8.24 -0.84 -16.50
CA ILE A 51 -8.02 0.61 -16.57
C ILE A 51 -6.52 0.95 -16.57
N GLY A 52 -5.65 0.03 -16.13
CA GLY A 52 -4.20 0.22 -16.05
C GLY A 52 -3.74 0.98 -14.81
N HIS A 53 -4.57 1.06 -13.77
CA HIS A 53 -4.22 1.70 -12.50
C HIS A 53 -3.25 0.88 -11.66
N ILE A 54 -3.28 -0.45 -11.81
CA ILE A 54 -2.39 -1.38 -11.10
C ILE A 54 -1.70 -2.31 -12.11
N CYS A 55 -0.55 -2.85 -11.73
CA CYS A 55 0.10 -3.93 -12.48
C CYS A 55 0.55 -5.04 -11.51
N PRO A 56 0.59 -6.31 -11.97
CA PRO A 56 1.18 -7.38 -11.18
C PRO A 56 2.64 -7.06 -10.87
N SER A 57 3.03 -7.18 -9.60
CA SER A 57 4.42 -6.95 -9.18
C SER A 57 4.90 -8.08 -8.28
N HIS A 58 6.19 -8.40 -8.37
CA HIS A 58 6.87 -9.37 -7.50
C HIS A 58 7.63 -8.64 -6.40
N ALA A 59 6.94 -7.72 -5.71
CA ALA A 59 7.52 -6.98 -4.61
C ALA A 59 7.61 -7.87 -3.35
N PRO A 60 8.73 -7.89 -2.61
CA PRO A 60 8.80 -8.56 -1.29
C PRO A 60 8.03 -7.79 -0.19
N PHE A 61 7.20 -6.83 -0.59
CA PHE A 61 6.43 -5.89 0.23
C PHE A 61 4.94 -6.17 -0.02
N GLY A 62 4.12 -6.22 1.02
CA GLY A 62 2.67 -6.39 0.86
C GLY A 62 1.92 -6.04 2.14
N ASP A 63 0.85 -5.24 1.99
CA ASP A 63 -0.09 -4.92 3.06
C ASP A 63 -1.43 -5.60 2.75
N PRO A 64 -2.07 -6.28 3.71
CA PRO A 64 -3.40 -6.85 3.51
C PRO A 64 -4.44 -5.77 3.19
N VAL A 65 -5.31 -6.08 2.23
CA VAL A 65 -6.48 -5.26 1.89
C VAL A 65 -7.63 -5.60 2.84
N LEU A 66 -8.31 -4.58 3.36
CA LEU A 66 -9.56 -4.70 4.12
C LEU A 66 -10.73 -4.43 3.17
N PHE A 67 -11.75 -5.30 3.22
CA PHE A 67 -13.05 -5.14 2.55
C PHE A 67 -14.05 -4.44 3.48
#